data_AF-A0A7S1FMI3-F1
#
_entry.id   AF-A0A7S1FMI3-F1
#
_cell.length_a   1.000
_cell.length_b   1.000
_cell.length_c   1.000
_cell.angle_alpha   90.00
_cell.angle_beta   90.00
_cell.angle_gamma   90.00
#
_symmetry.space_group_name_H-M   'P 1'
#
loop_
_entity.id
_entity.type
_entity.pdbx_description
1 polymer ?
#
loop_
_entity_poly.entity_id
_entity_poly.type
_entity_poly.pdbx_seq_one_letter_code
_entity_poly.pdbx_strand_id
1 'polypeptide(L)'
;KILTVEVVFLERVYSECSSISQMILKKQIKRSPTGKKEDDANVSMRSTVSSNHPNHPNDSNHPNHLSHSNNRRRKSSGDGLFCFLAVLVVVSAGNLYIGSVLHLSDFTKRYVSRPDTAAEYGTLFGADSKLQRSIRGFFHPEADVMNENGIVRGGIRNQIEHFTHNHHAELPDTEHHIDPGHPKSLEHVLRAVGIDVTAEISKKLVGMDEVIDTYFGREKGKDGVKILGLDTCQKFQKTVDPDKAYVGPAGMFNTGTNLMANYLRNNCVLPARKKKYGSTGMRWQAPWGKHTPATWRFKNVAVTGAADVIQSDFFPVVMTKDPYTWMSSMCRHSYAANWPHSKKHCPNLVANDEDDYFDNGSPVAVNIRYKKENVTHHSSLVDVWNSYYLTYLKADFPRLIVRFEDVLLRPVEVIGKVCECAGGELLKGDFKYVSDSAKGTTGAHKDASGLTEAIIRYTNSSKRIDDFQEEDLSYAIKNLDAGLIDTFHYFVKNN
;
A
#
# COMPACT_ATOMS: atom_id res chain seq x y z
N LYS A 1 29.28 -6.24 46.68
CA LYS A 1 30.57 -5.58 46.37
C LYS A 1 30.81 -5.41 44.86
N ILE A 2 30.60 -6.44 44.02
CA ILE A 2 30.70 -6.31 42.54
C ILE A 2 29.60 -5.38 41.97
N LEU A 3 28.35 -5.53 42.42
CA LEU A 3 27.23 -4.64 42.05
C LEU A 3 27.45 -3.15 42.39
N THR A 4 28.26 -2.83 43.40
CA THR A 4 28.51 -1.44 43.82
C THR A 4 29.52 -0.73 42.93
N VAL A 5 30.41 -1.48 42.28
CA VAL A 5 31.42 -0.93 41.34
C VAL A 5 30.78 -0.65 39.97
N GLU A 6 29.80 -1.45 39.56
CA GLU A 6 29.12 -1.31 38.26
C GLU A 6 28.16 -0.10 38.23
N VAL A 7 27.46 0.18 39.34
CA VAL A 7 26.57 1.36 39.43
C VAL A 7 27.38 2.66 39.35
N VAL A 8 28.52 2.73 40.04
CA VAL A 8 29.41 3.92 40.01
C VAL A 8 30.02 4.13 38.62
N PHE A 9 30.32 3.06 37.89
CA PHE A 9 30.81 3.15 36.52
C PHE A 9 29.73 3.67 35.55
N LEU A 10 28.51 3.17 35.67
CA LEU A 10 27.38 3.59 34.82
C LEU A 10 26.97 5.04 35.10
N GLU A 11 26.96 5.49 36.36
CA GLU A 11 26.69 6.89 36.71
C GLU A 11 27.72 7.86 36.12
N ARG A 12 29.00 7.44 36.09
CA ARG A 12 30.09 8.26 35.53
C ARG A 12 29.99 8.37 34.01
N VAL A 13 29.68 7.28 33.31
CA VAL A 13 29.44 7.27 31.86
C VAL A 13 28.24 8.14 31.50
N TYR A 14 27.15 8.04 32.26
CA TYR A 14 25.95 8.85 32.05
C TYR A 14 26.21 10.36 32.22
N SER A 15 26.96 10.74 33.26
CA SER A 15 27.33 12.14 33.54
C SER A 15 28.16 12.75 32.40
N GLU A 16 29.15 12.02 31.88
CA GLU A 16 30.01 12.51 30.79
C GLU A 16 29.24 12.64 29.46
N CYS A 17 28.35 11.69 29.14
CA CYS A 17 27.50 11.78 27.94
C CYS A 17 26.49 12.94 27.99
N SER A 18 25.94 13.24 29.17
CA SER A 18 25.03 14.37 29.39
C SER A 18 25.72 15.72 29.16
N SER A 19 26.95 15.87 29.66
CA SER A 19 27.77 17.08 29.47
C SER A 19 28.10 17.35 28.00
N ILE A 20 28.43 16.30 27.23
CA ILE A 20 28.72 16.41 25.79
C ILE A 20 27.47 16.85 25.00
N SER A 21 26.30 16.30 25.33
CA SER A 21 25.03 16.67 24.67
C SER A 21 24.66 18.13 24.90
N GLN A 22 24.82 18.64 26.13
CA GLN A 22 24.60 20.06 26.46
C GLN A 22 25.55 20.99 25.69
N MET A 23 26.78 20.57 25.46
CA MET A 23 27.79 21.34 24.72
C MET A 23 27.44 21.43 23.22
N ILE A 24 26.89 20.37 22.63
CA ILE A 24 26.44 20.33 21.23
C ILE A 24 25.21 21.23 21.03
N LEU A 25 24.25 21.20 21.97
CA LEU A 25 23.03 22.00 21.88
C LEU A 25 23.33 23.51 21.89
N LYS A 26 24.23 23.97 22.78
CA LYS A 26 24.67 25.37 22.85
C LYS A 26 25.37 25.85 21.57
N LYS A 27 26.00 24.94 20.82
CA LYS A 27 26.73 25.26 19.58
C LYS A 27 25.80 25.40 18.38
N GLN A 28 24.62 24.75 18.39
CA GLN A 28 23.61 24.87 17.33
C GLN A 28 22.76 26.14 17.48
N ILE A 29 22.45 26.56 18.71
CA ILE A 29 21.65 27.77 18.97
C ILE A 29 22.37 29.06 18.48
N LYS A 30 23.72 29.08 18.46
CA LYS A 30 24.51 30.23 17.97
C LYS A 30 24.59 30.38 16.44
N ARG A 31 23.96 29.49 15.65
CA ARG A 31 24.15 29.46 14.18
C ARG A 31 22.92 29.81 13.34
N SER A 32 21.88 30.42 13.91
CA SER A 32 20.74 30.90 13.11
C SER A 32 20.99 32.33 12.59
N PRO A 33 21.11 32.57 11.27
CA PRO A 33 21.19 33.92 10.72
C PRO A 33 19.79 34.42 10.39
N THR A 34 19.44 35.57 10.98
CA THR A 34 18.29 36.40 10.65
C THR A 34 18.45 37.10 9.29
N GLY A 35 17.42 37.01 8.45
CA GLY A 35 16.96 38.10 7.58
C GLY A 35 17.57 38.25 6.17
N LYS A 36 16.69 38.22 5.14
CA LYS A 36 16.75 38.94 3.84
C LYS A 36 15.36 38.83 3.21
N LYS A 37 14.50 39.86 3.31
CA LYS A 37 14.25 40.96 2.34
C LYS A 37 13.89 40.48 0.94
N GLU A 38 12.59 40.54 0.65
CA GLU A 38 11.95 40.54 -0.68
C GLU A 38 12.14 41.92 -1.33
N ASP A 39 12.46 41.93 -2.62
CA ASP A 39 12.30 43.10 -3.49
C ASP A 39 11.48 42.69 -4.71
N ASP A 40 10.49 43.52 -5.01
CA ASP A 40 9.55 43.48 -6.13
C ASP A 40 10.24 43.69 -7.50
N ALA A 41 9.71 43.06 -8.55
CA ALA A 41 9.84 43.57 -9.91
C ALA A 41 8.67 43.12 -10.79
N ASN A 42 7.74 44.04 -10.98
CA ASN A 42 6.81 44.14 -12.11
C ASN A 42 7.59 44.29 -13.43
N VAL A 43 7.27 43.49 -14.46
CA VAL A 43 7.41 43.91 -15.86
C VAL A 43 6.22 43.42 -16.67
N SER A 44 5.51 44.39 -17.21
CA SER A 44 4.43 44.29 -18.18
C SER A 44 4.97 44.43 -19.60
N MET A 45 4.17 43.95 -20.55
CA MET A 45 4.02 44.35 -21.95
C MET A 45 4.61 43.50 -23.08
N ARG A 46 3.64 43.10 -23.92
CA ARG A 46 3.53 43.29 -25.38
C ARG A 46 3.65 42.04 -26.27
N SER A 47 2.46 41.74 -26.79
CA SER A 47 2.15 41.13 -28.07
C SER A 47 2.91 41.72 -29.25
N THR A 48 3.32 40.85 -30.17
CA THR A 48 3.32 41.13 -31.60
C THR A 48 2.99 39.87 -32.39
N VAL A 49 2.04 40.06 -33.29
CA VAL A 49 1.61 39.17 -34.38
C VAL A 49 2.62 39.28 -35.53
N SER A 50 3.03 38.17 -36.16
CA SER A 50 3.26 38.14 -37.63
C SER A 50 3.43 36.72 -38.20
N SER A 51 2.53 36.40 -39.12
CA SER A 51 2.58 35.57 -40.35
C SER A 51 3.73 34.59 -40.67
N ASN A 52 3.32 33.37 -41.07
CA ASN A 52 3.69 32.53 -42.25
C ASN A 52 4.91 32.99 -43.11
N HIS A 53 5.88 32.16 -43.54
CA HIS A 53 5.78 30.95 -44.39
C HIS A 53 7.20 30.25 -44.53
N PRO A 54 7.48 29.24 -45.40
CA PRO A 54 8.08 27.95 -45.01
C PRO A 54 9.49 27.60 -45.56
N ASN A 55 10.02 26.47 -45.03
CA ASN A 55 11.01 25.51 -45.58
C ASN A 55 12.42 25.96 -46.04
N HIS A 56 13.46 25.49 -45.33
CA HIS A 56 14.50 24.61 -45.88
C HIS A 56 15.38 24.00 -44.75
N PRO A 57 15.92 22.77 -44.92
CA PRO A 57 16.80 22.12 -43.95
C PRO A 57 18.28 22.34 -44.31
N ASN A 58 19.15 22.42 -43.30
CA ASN A 58 20.46 21.76 -43.29
C ASN A 58 21.23 21.99 -41.97
N ASP A 59 21.77 20.88 -41.48
CA ASP A 59 23.04 20.68 -40.78
C ASP A 59 23.77 21.87 -40.14
N SER A 60 24.10 21.72 -38.85
CA SER A 60 25.51 21.78 -38.43
C SER A 60 25.70 21.38 -36.97
N ASN A 61 26.69 20.51 -36.81
CA ASN A 61 27.33 20.09 -35.57
C ASN A 61 27.85 21.29 -34.75
N HIS A 62 27.64 21.26 -33.43
CA HIS A 62 28.52 21.94 -32.48
C HIS A 62 28.76 21.08 -31.22
N PRO A 63 30.03 20.90 -30.78
CA PRO A 63 30.38 20.09 -29.62
C PRO A 63 30.52 20.91 -28.33
N ASN A 64 30.28 20.21 -27.21
CA ASN A 64 30.88 20.33 -25.88
C ASN A 64 30.90 21.69 -25.15
N HIS A 65 30.12 21.74 -24.06
CA HIS A 65 30.51 22.48 -22.85
C HIS A 65 30.40 21.54 -21.62
N LEU A 66 31.57 21.08 -21.16
CA LEU A 66 31.76 20.40 -19.88
C LEU A 66 31.75 21.45 -18.77
N SER A 67 30.76 21.40 -17.87
CA SER A 67 30.74 22.20 -16.64
C SER A 67 31.45 21.45 -15.51
N HIS A 68 32.50 22.06 -14.96
CA HIS A 68 33.21 21.60 -13.77
C HIS A 68 32.30 21.54 -12.53
N SER A 69 32.14 20.34 -11.96
CA SER A 69 31.52 20.14 -10.65
C SER A 69 32.54 20.40 -9.53
N ASN A 70 32.26 21.39 -8.69
CA ASN A 70 33.04 21.70 -7.49
C ASN A 70 32.87 20.59 -6.42
N ASN A 71 33.96 19.89 -6.14
CA ASN A 71 34.09 18.86 -5.11
C ASN A 71 34.21 19.52 -3.72
N ARG A 72 33.12 19.62 -2.96
CA ARG A 72 33.16 19.99 -1.52
C ARG A 72 33.27 18.73 -0.66
N ARG A 73 34.47 18.48 -0.12
CA ARG A 73 34.73 17.51 0.96
C ARG A 73 33.87 17.82 2.19
N ARG A 74 32.89 16.97 2.50
CA ARG A 74 32.19 16.94 3.79
C ARG A 74 33.08 16.21 4.80
N LYS A 75 33.48 16.89 5.87
CA LYS A 75 34.05 16.27 7.09
C LYS A 75 32.93 15.50 7.80
N SER A 76 33.07 14.18 7.84
CA SER A 76 32.22 13.24 8.56
C SER A 76 32.39 13.41 10.06
N SER A 77 31.28 13.58 10.80
CA SER A 77 31.21 13.52 12.25
C SER A 77 31.22 12.05 12.70
N GLY A 78 32.43 11.51 12.91
CA GLY A 78 32.64 10.10 13.31
C GLY A 78 32.36 9.79 14.78
N ASP A 79 32.20 10.80 15.64
CA ASP A 79 32.28 10.60 17.08
C ASP A 79 30.98 10.04 17.70
N GLY A 80 29.81 10.28 17.07
CA GLY A 80 28.53 9.76 17.56
C GLY A 80 28.30 8.27 17.27
N LEU A 81 28.82 7.79 16.13
CA LEU A 81 28.66 6.40 15.70
C LEU A 81 29.49 5.44 16.57
N PHE A 82 30.65 5.90 17.03
CA PHE A 82 31.54 5.09 17.87
C PHE A 82 30.94 4.83 19.26
N CYS A 83 30.33 5.84 19.89
CA CYS A 83 29.65 5.66 21.18
C CYS A 83 28.43 4.73 21.09
N PHE A 84 27.66 4.82 20.01
CA PHE A 84 26.50 3.94 19.81
C PHE A 84 26.91 2.46 19.62
N LEU A 85 27.97 2.21 18.86
CA LEU A 85 28.49 0.85 18.65
C LEU A 85 29.07 0.25 19.93
N ALA A 86 29.72 1.05 20.80
CA ALA A 86 30.25 0.57 22.07
C ALA A 86 29.14 0.10 23.03
N VAL A 87 28.01 0.82 23.12
CA VAL A 87 26.85 0.42 23.95
C VAL A 87 26.23 -0.89 23.47
N LEU A 88 26.10 -1.06 22.16
CA LEU A 88 25.52 -2.26 21.54
C LEU A 88 26.34 -3.53 21.83
N VAL A 89 27.67 -3.42 21.85
CA VAL A 89 28.58 -4.53 22.18
C VAL A 89 28.42 -4.94 23.65
N VAL A 90 28.32 -3.98 24.57
CA VAL A 90 28.16 -4.26 26.01
C VAL A 90 26.83 -4.95 26.31
N VAL A 91 25.72 -4.47 25.72
CA VAL A 91 24.39 -5.09 25.90
C VAL A 91 24.35 -6.51 25.33
N SER A 92 24.97 -6.72 24.16
CA SER A 92 25.01 -8.04 23.52
C SER A 92 25.83 -9.05 24.33
N ALA A 93 26.97 -8.61 24.89
CA ALA A 93 27.80 -9.45 25.75
C ALA A 93 27.09 -9.83 27.06
N GLY A 94 26.35 -8.89 27.66
CA GLY A 94 25.54 -9.15 28.86
C GLY A 94 24.46 -10.20 28.62
N ASN A 95 23.73 -10.11 27.49
CA ASN A 95 22.68 -11.07 27.14
C ASN A 95 23.25 -12.48 26.86
N LEU A 96 24.41 -12.57 26.21
CA LEU A 96 25.11 -13.85 25.97
C LEU A 96 25.63 -14.48 27.27
N TYR A 97 26.08 -13.66 28.22
CA TYR A 97 26.53 -14.13 29.53
C TYR A 97 25.35 -14.63 30.37
N ILE A 98 24.22 -13.92 30.39
CA ILE A 98 23.01 -14.34 31.11
C ILE A 98 22.44 -15.64 30.49
N GLY A 99 22.42 -15.74 29.16
CA GLY A 99 21.97 -16.95 28.47
C GLY A 99 22.85 -18.17 28.73
N SER A 100 24.16 -17.98 28.88
CA SER A 100 25.11 -19.06 29.17
C SER A 100 25.12 -19.47 30.64
N VAL A 101 24.95 -18.53 31.58
CA VAL A 101 24.85 -18.82 33.02
C VAL A 101 23.55 -19.55 33.37
N LEU A 102 22.46 -19.32 32.63
CA LEU A 102 21.16 -19.90 32.94
C LEU A 102 20.83 -21.23 32.23
N HIS A 103 21.68 -21.74 31.33
CA HIS A 103 21.51 -23.04 30.64
C HIS A 103 20.07 -23.35 30.12
N LEU A 104 19.32 -22.31 29.74
CA LEU A 104 17.88 -22.40 29.45
C LEU A 104 17.55 -23.20 28.19
N SER A 105 18.49 -23.32 27.25
CA SER A 105 18.27 -24.07 25.99
C SER A 105 18.35 -25.59 26.16
N ASP A 106 19.18 -26.09 27.08
CA ASP A 106 19.32 -27.52 27.35
C ASP A 106 18.23 -28.04 28.30
N PHE A 107 17.68 -27.16 29.16
CA PHE A 107 16.61 -27.51 30.10
C PHE A 107 15.33 -27.91 29.39
N THR A 108 14.86 -27.10 28.43
CA THR A 108 13.62 -27.37 27.69
C THR A 108 13.76 -28.61 26.80
N LYS A 109 14.95 -28.84 26.24
CA LYS A 109 15.19 -29.95 25.29
C LYS A 109 15.38 -31.31 25.98
N ARG A 110 15.91 -31.34 27.21
CA ARG A 110 16.09 -32.60 27.96
C ARG A 110 14.90 -33.00 28.83
N TYR A 111 14.10 -32.06 29.32
CA TYR A 111 13.19 -32.34 30.44
C TYR A 111 11.70 -32.13 30.16
N VAL A 112 11.32 -31.46 29.06
CA VAL A 112 9.90 -31.20 28.73
C VAL A 112 9.32 -32.24 27.75
N SER A 113 10.17 -33.00 27.06
CA SER A 113 9.77 -33.83 25.90
C SER A 113 9.74 -35.34 26.13
N ARG A 114 9.82 -35.83 27.38
CA ARG A 114 9.72 -37.28 27.69
C ARG A 114 8.67 -37.59 28.77
N PRO A 115 7.60 -38.34 28.46
CA PRO A 115 6.49 -38.63 29.38
C PRO A 115 6.78 -39.73 30.43
N ASP A 116 7.97 -40.33 30.41
CA ASP A 116 8.29 -41.60 31.08
C ASP A 116 9.18 -41.46 32.34
N THR A 117 9.47 -40.25 32.80
CA THR A 117 10.36 -40.02 33.96
C THR A 117 9.65 -40.02 35.33
N ALA A 118 8.32 -40.12 35.39
CA ALA A 118 7.57 -40.02 36.65
C ALA A 118 7.90 -41.14 37.67
N ALA A 119 8.35 -42.32 37.22
CA ALA A 119 8.74 -43.42 38.10
C ALA A 119 10.15 -43.24 38.71
N GLU A 120 11.03 -42.47 38.06
CA GLU A 120 12.42 -42.28 38.50
C GLU A 120 12.56 -41.21 39.59
N TYR A 121 11.60 -40.29 39.71
CA TYR A 121 11.63 -39.22 40.71
C TYR A 121 11.06 -39.59 42.08
N GLY A 122 10.39 -40.74 42.21
CA GLY A 122 9.84 -41.20 43.50
C GLY A 122 10.90 -41.51 44.56
N THR A 123 12.14 -41.77 44.14
CA THR A 123 13.27 -42.10 45.03
C THR A 123 14.11 -40.88 45.43
N LEU A 124 14.09 -39.78 44.65
CA LEU A 124 14.94 -38.61 44.91
C LEU A 124 14.33 -37.58 45.87
N PHE A 125 12.99 -37.46 45.90
CA PHE A 125 12.29 -36.41 46.66
C PHE A 125 11.37 -36.95 47.77
N GLY A 126 11.37 -38.27 47.99
CA GLY A 126 10.44 -38.95 48.90
C GLY A 126 9.01 -38.93 48.35
N ALA A 127 8.30 -40.05 48.48
CA ALA A 127 7.03 -40.32 47.80
C ALA A 127 5.85 -39.39 48.15
N ASP A 128 6.05 -38.30 48.91
CA ASP A 128 4.96 -37.39 49.24
C ASP A 128 5.38 -35.95 49.60
N SER A 129 6.42 -35.39 48.97
CA SER A 129 6.83 -34.00 49.24
C SER A 129 5.86 -32.98 48.63
N LYS A 130 5.59 -31.88 49.35
CA LYS A 130 4.80 -30.73 48.86
C LYS A 130 5.32 -30.20 47.52
N LEU A 131 6.63 -30.22 47.33
CA LEU A 131 7.29 -29.77 46.11
C LEU A 131 6.92 -30.65 44.90
N GLN A 132 6.87 -31.97 45.07
CA GLN A 132 6.48 -32.88 44.00
C GLN A 132 5.00 -32.70 43.61
N ARG A 133 4.11 -32.44 44.59
CA ARG A 133 2.70 -32.10 44.32
C ARG A 133 2.56 -30.76 43.57
N SER A 134 3.32 -29.73 43.95
CA SER A 134 3.33 -28.44 43.24
C SER A 134 3.87 -28.55 41.82
N ILE A 135 4.93 -29.33 41.59
CA ILE A 135 5.49 -29.54 40.25
C ILE A 135 4.53 -30.34 39.37
N ARG A 136 3.86 -31.37 39.91
CA ARG A 136 2.89 -32.17 39.16
C ARG A 136 1.65 -31.36 38.74
N GLY A 137 1.19 -30.46 39.62
CA GLY A 137 0.13 -29.49 39.30
C GLY A 137 0.51 -28.44 38.25
N PHE A 138 1.81 -28.21 38.05
CA PHE A 138 2.32 -27.24 37.09
C PHE A 138 2.28 -27.75 35.65
N PHE A 139 2.37 -29.07 35.42
CA PHE A 139 2.54 -29.65 34.08
C PHE A 139 1.39 -30.55 33.61
N HIS A 140 0.39 -30.86 34.44
CA HIS A 140 -0.79 -31.61 34.01
C HIS A 140 -2.03 -30.71 33.85
N PRO A 141 -2.68 -30.69 32.66
CA PRO A 141 -3.81 -29.79 32.39
C PRO A 141 -5.07 -30.08 33.23
N GLU A 142 -5.18 -31.29 33.80
CA GLU A 142 -6.32 -31.73 34.61
C GLU A 142 -6.04 -31.76 36.13
N ALA A 143 -4.86 -31.32 36.56
CA ALA A 143 -4.53 -31.34 37.99
C ALA A 143 -5.24 -30.21 38.74
N ASP A 144 -6.02 -30.59 39.76
CA ASP A 144 -6.66 -29.69 40.72
C ASP A 144 -5.58 -28.98 41.56
N VAL A 145 -5.53 -27.64 41.50
CA VAL A 145 -4.59 -26.84 42.30
C VAL A 145 -5.33 -26.29 43.51
N MET A 146 -4.85 -26.61 44.71
CA MET A 146 -5.37 -25.99 45.94
C MET A 146 -4.68 -24.66 46.20
N ASN A 147 -5.47 -23.62 46.44
CA ASN A 147 -5.00 -22.41 47.11
C ASN A 147 -5.68 -22.26 48.49
N GLU A 148 -5.40 -21.15 49.15
CA GLU A 148 -5.89 -20.80 50.50
C GLU A 148 -7.43 -20.81 50.61
N ASN A 149 -8.13 -20.74 49.46
CA ASN A 149 -9.58 -20.64 49.36
C ASN A 149 -10.25 -21.92 48.80
N GLY A 150 -9.51 -23.01 48.60
CA GLY A 150 -10.04 -24.31 48.16
C GLY A 150 -9.47 -24.82 46.82
N ILE A 151 -10.13 -25.85 46.27
CA ILE A 151 -9.72 -26.51 45.01
C ILE A 151 -10.14 -25.65 43.81
N VAL A 152 -9.17 -25.16 43.05
CA VAL A 152 -9.40 -24.52 41.76
C VAL A 152 -9.17 -25.57 40.66
N ARG A 153 -10.23 -25.89 39.92
CA ARG A 153 -10.16 -26.81 38.77
C ARG A 153 -9.66 -26.09 37.53
N GLY A 154 -8.71 -26.69 36.84
CA GLY A 154 -8.04 -26.15 35.66
C GLY A 154 -6.63 -25.69 36.01
N GLY A 155 -5.63 -26.47 35.57
CA GLY A 155 -4.22 -26.19 35.85
C GLY A 155 -3.78 -24.82 35.34
N ILE A 156 -2.60 -24.39 35.78
CA ILE A 156 -1.99 -23.09 35.44
C ILE A 156 -1.99 -22.81 33.93
N ARG A 157 -1.97 -23.83 33.06
CA ARG A 157 -2.14 -23.65 31.61
C ARG A 157 -3.48 -23.04 31.21
N ASN A 158 -4.60 -23.50 31.78
CA ASN A 158 -5.92 -22.90 31.53
C ASN A 158 -6.00 -21.49 32.13
N GLN A 159 -5.31 -21.24 33.24
CA GLN A 159 -5.22 -19.90 33.81
C GLN A 159 -4.36 -18.97 32.94
N ILE A 160 -3.25 -19.46 32.36
CA ILE A 160 -2.41 -18.72 31.42
C ILE A 160 -3.17 -18.48 30.12
N GLU A 161 -3.90 -19.46 29.58
CA GLU A 161 -4.72 -19.31 28.37
C GLU A 161 -5.90 -18.36 28.59
N HIS A 162 -6.51 -18.36 29.79
CA HIS A 162 -7.54 -17.40 30.17
C HIS A 162 -6.97 -15.99 30.39
N PHE A 163 -5.75 -15.90 30.94
CA PHE A 163 -5.03 -14.64 31.17
C PHE A 163 -4.53 -14.04 29.86
N THR A 164 -4.02 -14.84 28.91
CA THR A 164 -3.61 -14.37 27.57
C THR A 164 -4.81 -13.96 26.74
N HIS A 165 -5.96 -14.62 26.85
CA HIS A 165 -7.18 -14.16 26.17
C HIS A 165 -7.77 -12.86 26.73
N ASN A 166 -7.64 -12.61 28.04
CA ASN A 166 -8.20 -11.41 28.68
C ASN A 166 -7.25 -10.21 28.75
N HIS A 167 -5.93 -10.38 28.57
CA HIS A 167 -4.95 -9.29 28.64
C HIS A 167 -4.47 -8.75 27.28
N HIS A 168 -5.03 -9.23 26.16
CA HIS A 168 -4.91 -8.53 24.88
C HIS A 168 -5.67 -7.18 24.83
N ALA A 169 -6.39 -6.81 25.89
CA ALA A 169 -7.16 -5.56 25.93
C ALA A 169 -6.44 -4.37 26.60
N GLU A 170 -5.37 -4.57 27.40
CA GLU A 170 -4.86 -3.50 28.29
C GLU A 170 -3.32 -3.44 28.48
N LEU A 171 -2.52 -3.91 27.52
CA LEU A 171 -1.11 -3.47 27.45
C LEU A 171 -1.03 -2.24 26.54
N PRO A 172 -0.28 -1.18 26.91
CA PRO A 172 0.00 -0.08 25.99
C PRO A 172 0.91 -0.62 24.89
N ASP A 173 0.26 -1.10 23.83
CA ASP A 173 0.90 -1.53 22.60
C ASP A 173 1.62 -0.33 21.99
N THR A 174 2.95 -0.38 22.05
CA THR A 174 3.81 0.57 21.34
C THR A 174 4.23 0.00 19.98
N GLU A 175 3.71 -1.16 19.58
CA GLU A 175 3.62 -1.49 18.17
C GLU A 175 2.45 -0.70 17.60
N HIS A 176 2.73 0.11 16.57
CA HIS A 176 1.71 0.85 15.84
C HIS A 176 0.82 -0.11 15.06
N HIS A 177 -0.06 -0.83 15.76
CA HIS A 177 -1.27 -1.39 15.19
C HIS A 177 -2.12 -0.20 14.74
N ILE A 178 -1.91 0.22 13.50
CA ILE A 178 -2.97 0.84 12.73
C ILE A 178 -4.05 -0.22 12.71
N ASP A 179 -5.05 -0.07 13.58
CA ASP A 179 -6.28 -0.85 13.51
C ASP A 179 -6.71 -0.80 12.03
N PRO A 180 -6.68 -1.93 11.30
CA PRO A 180 -7.22 -1.97 9.93
C PRO A 180 -8.73 -1.65 9.93
N GLY A 181 -9.31 -1.45 11.11
CA GLY A 181 -10.63 -0.94 11.41
C GLY A 181 -11.13 0.11 10.42
N HIS A 182 -12.41 -0.07 10.11
CA HIS A 182 -13.14 0.72 9.15
C HIS A 182 -13.03 2.20 9.53
N PRO A 183 -12.64 3.07 8.59
CA PRO A 183 -12.50 4.48 8.90
C PRO A 183 -13.85 5.04 9.36
N LYS A 184 -13.87 5.60 10.57
CA LYS A 184 -15.06 6.22 11.17
C LYS A 184 -15.63 7.39 10.34
N SER A 185 -14.77 8.07 9.58
CA SER A 185 -15.14 9.18 8.69
C SER A 185 -14.08 9.37 7.59
N LEU A 186 -14.44 10.11 6.54
CA LEU A 186 -13.46 10.53 5.52
C LEU A 186 -12.39 11.48 6.08
N GLU A 187 -12.73 12.26 7.11
CA GLU A 187 -11.74 13.07 7.82
C GLU A 187 -10.69 12.20 8.51
N HIS A 188 -11.10 11.07 9.10
CA HIS A 188 -10.16 10.12 9.69
C HIS A 188 -9.21 9.58 8.63
N VAL A 189 -9.70 9.22 7.43
CA VAL A 189 -8.84 8.78 6.32
C VAL A 189 -7.80 9.86 5.97
N LEU A 190 -8.22 11.12 5.84
CA LEU A 190 -7.30 12.22 5.52
C LEU A 190 -6.29 12.51 6.64
N ARG A 191 -6.73 12.51 7.90
CA ARG A 191 -5.84 12.71 9.05
C ARG A 191 -4.84 11.58 9.22
N ALA A 192 -5.22 10.34 8.90
CA ALA A 192 -4.32 9.18 8.94
C ALA A 192 -3.14 9.33 7.95
N VAL A 193 -3.30 10.11 6.88
CA VAL A 193 -2.22 10.40 5.94
C VAL A 193 -1.46 11.70 6.25
N GLY A 194 -1.76 12.34 7.38
CA GLY A 194 -1.15 13.61 7.80
C GLY A 194 -1.71 14.86 7.12
N ILE A 195 -2.89 14.78 6.48
CA ILE A 195 -3.56 15.94 5.89
C ILE A 195 -4.38 16.65 6.97
N ASP A 196 -4.16 17.96 7.11
CA ASP A 196 -4.99 18.79 7.98
C ASP A 196 -6.34 19.08 7.32
N VAL A 197 -7.41 18.61 7.95
CA VAL A 197 -8.78 18.76 7.44
C VAL A 197 -9.33 20.10 7.92
N THR A 198 -9.26 21.09 7.02
CA THR A 198 -9.84 22.42 7.26
C THR A 198 -11.37 22.38 7.20
N ALA A 199 -12.02 23.43 7.72
CA ALA A 199 -13.47 23.57 7.62
C ALA A 199 -13.98 23.56 6.18
N GLU A 200 -13.19 24.08 5.22
CA GLU A 200 -13.54 24.05 3.80
C GLU A 200 -13.51 22.63 3.22
N ILE A 201 -12.48 21.84 3.56
CA ILE A 201 -12.38 20.44 3.14
C ILE A 201 -13.52 19.64 3.76
N SER A 202 -13.74 19.77 5.07
CA SER A 202 -14.80 19.08 5.81
C SER A 202 -16.17 19.29 5.15
N LYS A 203 -16.49 20.53 4.73
CA LYS A 203 -17.74 20.88 4.05
C LYS A 203 -17.95 20.19 2.69
N LYS A 204 -16.89 19.73 2.03
CA LYS A 204 -16.92 19.04 0.74
C LYS A 204 -16.95 17.51 0.88
N LEU A 205 -16.65 16.99 2.07
CA LEU A 205 -16.68 15.55 2.33
C LEU A 205 -18.10 15.08 2.57
N VAL A 206 -18.46 13.95 1.96
CA VAL A 206 -19.72 13.27 2.26
C VAL A 206 -19.62 12.44 3.54
N GLY A 207 -20.77 12.07 4.09
CA GLY A 207 -20.83 11.16 5.23
C GLY A 207 -20.32 9.77 4.86
N MET A 208 -19.68 9.07 5.81
CA MET A 208 -19.20 7.70 5.58
C MET A 208 -20.34 6.72 5.22
N ASP A 209 -21.56 6.98 5.71
CA ASP A 209 -22.74 6.20 5.36
C ASP A 209 -23.05 6.24 3.86
N GLU A 210 -22.82 7.37 3.18
CA GLU A 210 -22.99 7.48 1.73
C GLU A 210 -21.93 6.64 0.99
N VAL A 211 -20.70 6.63 1.50
CA VAL A 211 -19.60 5.83 0.94
C VAL A 211 -19.87 4.34 1.12
N ILE A 212 -20.36 3.95 2.30
CA ILE A 212 -20.78 2.58 2.61
C ILE A 212 -21.90 2.17 1.66
N ASP A 213 -22.92 3.00 1.48
CA ASP A 213 -24.01 2.73 0.54
C ASP A 213 -23.53 2.54 -0.89
N THR A 214 -22.60 3.38 -1.32
CA THR A 214 -22.15 3.43 -2.71
C THR A 214 -21.24 2.25 -3.04
N TYR A 215 -20.30 1.89 -2.15
CA TYR A 215 -19.24 0.93 -2.48
C TYR A 215 -19.21 -0.34 -1.63
N PHE A 216 -19.72 -0.32 -0.41
CA PHE A 216 -19.56 -1.45 0.51
C PHE A 216 -20.87 -2.21 0.76
N GLY A 217 -22.02 -1.56 0.55
CA GLY A 217 -23.34 -2.05 0.91
C GLY A 217 -23.57 -1.98 2.43
N ARG A 218 -24.85 -1.93 2.84
CA ARG A 218 -25.25 -1.92 4.26
C ARG A 218 -25.40 -3.30 4.89
N GLU A 219 -25.25 -4.37 4.10
CA GLU A 219 -25.40 -5.72 4.62
C GLU A 219 -24.29 -6.03 5.63
N LYS A 220 -24.70 -6.45 6.82
CA LYS A 220 -23.78 -6.78 7.92
C LYS A 220 -22.75 -7.83 7.46
N GLY A 221 -21.47 -7.52 7.59
CA GLY A 221 -20.36 -8.38 7.16
C GLY A 221 -19.99 -8.26 5.67
N LYS A 222 -20.69 -7.41 4.90
CA LYS A 222 -20.28 -7.05 3.52
C LYS A 222 -19.48 -5.75 3.45
N ASP A 223 -19.26 -5.08 4.58
CA ASP A 223 -18.59 -3.78 4.75
C ASP A 223 -17.05 -3.82 4.60
N GLY A 224 -16.51 -4.82 3.92
CA GLY A 224 -15.08 -5.00 3.68
C GLY A 224 -14.64 -4.64 2.26
N VAL A 225 -13.32 -4.45 2.08
CA VAL A 225 -12.70 -4.28 0.75
C VAL A 225 -13.08 -5.42 -0.19
N LYS A 226 -13.30 -5.11 -1.47
CA LYS A 226 -13.62 -6.10 -2.50
C LYS A 226 -12.37 -6.40 -3.31
N ILE A 227 -11.76 -7.53 -2.98
CA ILE A 227 -10.60 -8.07 -3.68
C ILE A 227 -10.99 -9.44 -4.23
N LEU A 228 -11.06 -9.55 -5.57
CA LEU A 228 -11.33 -10.82 -6.23
C LEU A 228 -10.04 -11.57 -6.50
N GLY A 229 -10.13 -12.90 -6.55
CA GLY A 229 -9.00 -13.78 -6.87
C GLY A 229 -8.14 -14.16 -5.65
N LEU A 230 -8.58 -13.84 -4.42
CA LEU A 230 -7.90 -14.27 -3.18
C LEU A 230 -7.79 -15.81 -3.08
N ASP A 231 -8.71 -16.54 -3.70
CA ASP A 231 -8.65 -17.99 -3.86
C ASP A 231 -7.46 -18.46 -4.72
N THR A 232 -6.92 -17.58 -5.58
CA THR A 232 -5.78 -17.91 -6.46
C THR A 232 -4.41 -17.71 -5.81
N CYS A 233 -4.34 -17.11 -4.62
CA CYS A 233 -3.10 -16.82 -3.91
C CYS A 233 -2.26 -18.08 -3.67
N GLN A 234 -2.88 -19.14 -3.13
CA GLN A 234 -2.18 -20.40 -2.87
C GLN A 234 -1.66 -21.06 -4.16
N LYS A 235 -2.40 -20.95 -5.27
CA LYS A 235 -1.96 -21.43 -6.57
C LYS A 235 -0.68 -20.69 -6.98
N PHE A 236 -0.67 -19.35 -6.90
CA PHE A 236 0.54 -18.57 -7.19
C PHE A 236 1.73 -18.99 -6.34
N GLN A 237 1.58 -18.95 -5.01
CA GLN A 237 2.65 -19.26 -4.05
C GLN A 237 3.23 -20.67 -4.22
N LYS A 238 2.42 -21.66 -4.66
CA LYS A 238 2.89 -23.03 -4.93
C LYS A 238 3.57 -23.18 -6.29
N THR A 239 3.17 -22.38 -7.28
CA THR A 239 3.66 -22.51 -8.66
C THR A 239 4.92 -21.70 -8.94
N VAL A 240 5.16 -20.62 -8.19
CA VAL A 240 6.28 -19.70 -8.40
C VAL A 240 7.25 -19.83 -7.24
N ASP A 241 8.53 -20.00 -7.57
CA ASP A 241 9.61 -19.97 -6.58
C ASP A 241 9.58 -18.61 -5.84
N PRO A 242 9.45 -18.60 -4.50
CA PRO A 242 9.33 -17.35 -3.72
C PRO A 242 10.43 -16.33 -3.98
N ASP A 243 11.63 -16.75 -4.39
CA ASP A 243 12.71 -15.81 -4.70
C ASP A 243 12.61 -15.21 -6.11
N LYS A 244 11.87 -15.85 -7.02
CA LYS A 244 11.65 -15.39 -8.40
C LYS A 244 10.37 -14.56 -8.56
N ALA A 245 9.45 -14.66 -7.61
CA ALA A 245 8.16 -13.99 -7.64
C ALA A 245 8.28 -12.46 -7.80
N TYR A 246 7.33 -11.88 -8.53
CA TYR A 246 7.13 -10.45 -8.66
C TYR A 246 5.65 -10.09 -8.48
N VAL A 247 5.40 -8.87 -8.01
CA VAL A 247 4.03 -8.32 -7.90
C VAL A 247 4.02 -6.93 -8.51
N GLY A 248 2.94 -6.56 -9.19
CA GLY A 248 2.77 -5.19 -9.64
C GLY A 248 1.42 -4.96 -10.31
N PRO A 249 1.11 -3.70 -10.61
CA PRO A 249 -0.22 -3.35 -11.09
C PRO A 249 -0.41 -3.69 -12.56
N ALA A 250 -1.66 -4.04 -12.87
CA ALA A 250 -2.28 -3.98 -14.18
C ALA A 250 -3.58 -3.17 -14.06
N GLY A 251 -4.22 -2.78 -15.16
CA GLY A 251 -5.47 -2.03 -15.14
C GLY A 251 -5.52 -0.99 -16.26
N MET A 252 -6.73 -0.56 -16.62
CA MET A 252 -6.95 0.43 -17.67
C MET A 252 -6.31 1.79 -17.33
N PHE A 253 -6.22 2.68 -18.32
CA PHE A 253 -5.86 4.07 -18.05
C PHE A 253 -6.78 4.68 -16.99
N ASN A 254 -6.27 5.61 -16.17
CA ASN A 254 -7.02 6.29 -15.10
C ASN A 254 -7.64 5.41 -13.98
N THR A 255 -7.20 4.17 -13.79
CA THR A 255 -7.69 3.27 -12.71
C THR A 255 -6.83 3.29 -11.44
N GLY A 256 -5.85 4.20 -11.35
CA GLY A 256 -4.98 4.30 -10.18
C GLY A 256 -3.82 3.30 -10.14
N THR A 257 -3.42 2.71 -11.27
CA THR A 257 -2.26 1.80 -11.34
C THR A 257 -0.97 2.39 -10.76
N ASN A 258 -0.77 3.70 -10.88
CA ASN A 258 0.42 4.37 -10.31
C ASN A 258 0.36 4.46 -8.78
N LEU A 259 -0.84 4.70 -8.23
CA LEU A 259 -1.08 4.69 -6.79
C LEU A 259 -0.77 3.30 -6.22
N MET A 260 -1.31 2.25 -6.84
CA MET A 260 -1.01 0.86 -6.48
C MET A 260 0.48 0.54 -6.56
N ALA A 261 1.18 0.93 -7.64
CA ALA A 261 2.63 0.73 -7.75
C ALA A 261 3.41 1.39 -6.61
N ASN A 262 3.06 2.63 -6.25
CA ASN A 262 3.71 3.36 -5.18
C ASN A 262 3.45 2.70 -3.82
N TYR A 263 2.20 2.32 -3.55
CA TYR A 263 1.87 1.62 -2.31
C TYR A 263 2.59 0.28 -2.17
N LEU A 264 2.60 -0.54 -3.22
CA LEU A 264 3.34 -1.80 -3.20
C LEU A 264 4.83 -1.54 -2.94
N ARG A 265 5.45 -0.62 -3.69
CA ARG A 265 6.89 -0.33 -3.55
C ARG A 265 7.25 0.14 -2.13
N ASN A 266 6.41 0.97 -1.53
CA ASN A 266 6.73 1.64 -0.27
C ASN A 266 6.34 0.81 0.96
N ASN A 267 5.45 -0.18 0.81
CA ASN A 267 4.84 -0.87 1.95
C ASN A 267 4.92 -2.41 1.86
N CYS A 268 5.38 -2.99 0.75
CA CYS A 268 5.35 -4.43 0.53
C CYS A 268 6.74 -5.00 0.23
N VAL A 269 7.00 -6.21 0.72
CA VAL A 269 8.24 -6.95 0.42
C VAL A 269 7.96 -8.44 0.24
N LEU A 270 8.66 -9.07 -0.72
CA LEU A 270 8.79 -10.52 -0.83
C LEU A 270 10.09 -10.96 -0.14
N PRO A 271 10.05 -11.55 1.07
CA PRO A 271 11.26 -11.76 1.88
C PRO A 271 12.31 -12.65 1.22
N ALA A 272 11.89 -13.76 0.61
CA ALA A 272 12.80 -14.70 -0.07
C ALA A 272 13.57 -14.01 -1.21
N ARG A 273 12.86 -13.20 -2.00
CA ARG A 273 13.46 -12.41 -3.07
C ARG A 273 14.37 -11.31 -2.55
N LYS A 274 13.96 -10.59 -1.51
CA LYS A 274 14.78 -9.55 -0.88
C LYS A 274 16.09 -10.12 -0.35
N LYS A 275 16.05 -11.31 0.24
CA LYS A 275 17.22 -12.04 0.72
C LYS A 275 18.18 -12.42 -0.41
N LYS A 276 17.68 -12.94 -1.53
CA LYS A 276 18.52 -13.42 -2.64
C LYS A 276 19.05 -12.32 -3.57
N TYR A 277 18.20 -11.34 -3.90
CA TYR A 277 18.47 -10.35 -4.95
C TYR A 277 18.56 -8.91 -4.44
N GLY A 278 18.30 -8.66 -3.15
CA GLY A 278 18.26 -7.30 -2.59
C GLY A 278 17.06 -6.46 -3.04
N SER A 279 16.17 -6.99 -3.89
CA SER A 279 14.97 -6.34 -4.41
C SER A 279 13.71 -6.74 -3.62
N THR A 280 12.74 -5.85 -3.45
CA THR A 280 11.47 -6.17 -2.77
C THR A 280 10.54 -7.06 -3.58
N GLY A 281 10.78 -7.22 -4.89
CA GLY A 281 9.88 -7.92 -5.80
C GLY A 281 8.72 -7.09 -6.34
N MET A 282 8.54 -5.88 -5.84
CA MET A 282 7.50 -4.97 -6.29
C MET A 282 7.92 -4.28 -7.58
N ARG A 283 7.09 -4.41 -8.63
CA ARG A 283 7.31 -3.85 -9.96
C ARG A 283 6.31 -2.73 -10.25
N TRP A 284 6.72 -1.81 -11.12
CA TRP A 284 5.90 -0.68 -11.55
C TRP A 284 4.72 -1.08 -12.44
N GLN A 285 4.83 -2.19 -13.17
CA GLN A 285 3.80 -2.67 -14.09
C GLN A 285 3.92 -4.16 -14.36
N ALA A 286 2.85 -4.74 -14.88
CA ALA A 286 2.87 -6.06 -15.50
C ALA A 286 3.88 -6.15 -16.66
N PRO A 287 4.57 -7.30 -16.85
CA PRO A 287 5.57 -7.48 -17.89
C PRO A 287 5.03 -7.35 -19.31
N TRP A 288 3.74 -7.58 -19.52
CA TRP A 288 3.06 -7.36 -20.81
C TRP A 288 2.45 -5.96 -20.94
N GLY A 289 2.74 -5.05 -19.99
CA GLY A 289 2.26 -3.68 -19.93
C GLY A 289 1.08 -3.54 -18.97
N LYS A 290 1.09 -2.53 -18.09
CA LYS A 290 -0.01 -2.37 -17.11
C LYS A 290 -1.36 -2.08 -17.75
N HIS A 291 -1.41 -1.40 -18.89
CA HIS A 291 -2.66 -0.98 -19.53
C HIS A 291 -3.19 -1.95 -20.59
N THR A 292 -2.52 -3.07 -20.83
CA THR A 292 -2.94 -4.06 -21.84
C THR A 292 -3.87 -5.11 -21.24
N PRO A 293 -4.77 -5.71 -22.04
CA PRO A 293 -5.69 -6.74 -21.56
C PRO A 293 -4.93 -8.04 -21.24
N ALA A 294 -5.56 -8.93 -20.48
CA ALA A 294 -4.93 -10.18 -20.03
C ALA A 294 -4.46 -11.08 -21.19
N THR A 295 -5.16 -11.03 -22.33
CA THR A 295 -4.88 -11.81 -23.55
C THR A 295 -3.53 -11.49 -24.19
N TRP A 296 -2.87 -10.41 -23.76
CA TRP A 296 -1.54 -10.00 -24.24
C TRP A 296 -0.39 -10.62 -23.45
N ARG A 297 -0.67 -11.26 -22.31
CA ARG A 297 0.33 -12.03 -21.58
C ARG A 297 0.93 -13.09 -22.51
N PHE A 298 2.26 -13.20 -22.51
CA PHE A 298 3.09 -14.01 -23.42
C PHE A 298 3.07 -13.62 -24.91
N LYS A 299 2.23 -12.67 -25.33
CA LYS A 299 2.22 -12.11 -26.69
C LYS A 299 2.88 -10.74 -26.77
N ASN A 300 3.12 -10.14 -25.61
CA ASN A 300 3.68 -8.81 -25.50
C ASN A 300 4.69 -8.71 -24.35
N VAL A 301 5.78 -7.99 -24.59
CA VAL A 301 6.72 -7.55 -23.56
C VAL A 301 6.72 -6.02 -23.54
N ALA A 302 6.54 -5.44 -22.36
CA ALA A 302 6.61 -4.00 -22.15
C ALA A 302 8.05 -3.52 -22.36
N VAL A 303 8.19 -2.39 -23.03
CA VAL A 303 9.52 -1.84 -23.36
C VAL A 303 10.31 -1.49 -22.08
N THR A 304 9.62 -1.05 -21.03
CA THR A 304 10.25 -0.60 -19.79
C THR A 304 9.97 -1.56 -18.65
N GLY A 305 11.03 -2.05 -17.98
CA GLY A 305 10.93 -2.78 -16.72
C GLY A 305 10.38 -4.21 -16.82
N ALA A 306 10.38 -4.83 -18.01
CA ALA A 306 9.88 -6.18 -18.23
C ALA A 306 10.89 -7.16 -18.87
N ALA A 307 12.02 -6.66 -19.38
CA ALA A 307 12.97 -7.48 -20.15
C ALA A 307 13.57 -8.65 -19.35
N ASP A 308 13.70 -8.52 -18.03
CA ASP A 308 14.27 -9.49 -17.10
C ASP A 308 13.21 -10.28 -16.30
N VAL A 309 11.93 -10.13 -16.65
CA VAL A 309 10.82 -10.72 -15.89
C VAL A 309 10.17 -11.85 -16.68
N ILE A 310 10.29 -13.07 -16.16
CA ILE A 310 9.52 -14.21 -16.66
C ILE A 310 8.05 -13.98 -16.30
N GLN A 311 7.17 -13.90 -17.30
CA GLN A 311 5.78 -13.47 -17.06
C GLN A 311 4.95 -14.49 -16.25
N SER A 312 5.38 -15.76 -16.18
CA SER A 312 4.80 -16.79 -15.30
C SER A 312 5.03 -16.48 -13.81
N ASP A 313 6.13 -15.81 -13.50
CA ASP A 313 6.57 -15.54 -12.13
C ASP A 313 5.98 -14.22 -11.58
N PHE A 314 5.11 -13.58 -12.36
CA PHE A 314 4.51 -12.30 -12.05
C PHE A 314 3.06 -12.44 -11.60
N PHE A 315 2.74 -11.85 -10.45
CA PHE A 315 1.41 -11.76 -9.88
C PHE A 315 0.78 -10.37 -10.14
N PRO A 316 -0.16 -10.25 -11.09
CA PRO A 316 -0.77 -8.97 -11.41
C PRO A 316 -1.86 -8.60 -10.41
N VAL A 317 -1.80 -7.35 -9.94
CA VAL A 317 -2.84 -6.69 -9.16
C VAL A 317 -3.60 -5.77 -10.11
N VAL A 318 -4.73 -6.26 -10.61
CA VAL A 318 -5.54 -5.60 -11.64
C VAL A 318 -6.42 -4.55 -10.99
N MET A 319 -6.17 -3.28 -11.29
CA MET A 319 -6.96 -2.17 -10.81
C MET A 319 -8.25 -2.05 -11.63
N THR A 320 -9.38 -2.07 -10.94
CA THR A 320 -10.68 -1.65 -11.46
C THR A 320 -11.10 -0.33 -10.83
N LYS A 321 -11.96 0.41 -11.50
CA LYS A 321 -12.51 1.67 -11.04
C LYS A 321 -13.97 1.71 -11.46
N ASP A 322 -14.78 2.40 -10.67
CA ASP A 322 -16.18 2.62 -10.98
C ASP A 322 -16.35 3.09 -12.44
N PRO A 323 -17.13 2.38 -13.28
CA PRO A 323 -17.18 2.64 -14.72
C PRO A 323 -17.62 4.06 -15.05
N TYR A 324 -18.53 4.64 -14.29
CA TYR A 324 -19.04 6.00 -14.53
C TYR A 324 -17.94 7.04 -14.26
N THR A 325 -17.32 6.98 -13.08
CA THR A 325 -16.22 7.91 -12.75
C THR A 325 -14.94 7.64 -13.56
N TRP A 326 -14.77 6.41 -14.07
CA TRP A 326 -13.71 6.07 -14.99
C TRP A 326 -13.93 6.74 -16.36
N MET A 327 -15.13 6.62 -16.94
CA MET A 327 -15.47 7.27 -18.22
C MET A 327 -15.33 8.79 -18.13
N SER A 328 -15.86 9.43 -17.09
CA SER A 328 -15.62 10.85 -16.80
C SER A 328 -14.14 11.21 -16.71
N SER A 329 -13.32 10.33 -16.12
CA SER A 329 -11.88 10.58 -16.02
C SER A 329 -11.16 10.51 -17.37
N MET A 330 -11.67 9.73 -18.32
CA MET A 330 -11.13 9.64 -19.68
C MET A 330 -11.33 10.95 -20.46
N CYS A 331 -12.39 11.73 -20.17
CA CYS A 331 -12.61 13.07 -20.73
C CYS A 331 -11.48 14.06 -20.45
N ARG A 332 -10.80 13.92 -19.30
CA ARG A 332 -9.66 14.78 -18.95
C ARG A 332 -8.37 14.33 -19.65
N HIS A 333 -8.18 13.02 -19.73
CA HIS A 333 -6.99 12.42 -20.31
C HIS A 333 -7.37 11.13 -21.03
N SER A 334 -7.44 11.20 -22.35
CA SER A 334 -7.77 10.07 -23.23
C SER A 334 -6.60 9.08 -23.40
N TYR A 335 -5.37 9.52 -23.16
CA TYR A 335 -4.12 8.76 -23.38
C TYR A 335 -4.03 8.18 -24.79
N ALA A 336 -4.14 6.86 -24.91
CA ALA A 336 -4.06 6.12 -26.15
C ALA A 336 -5.43 5.76 -26.71
N ALA A 337 -6.51 6.09 -26.00
CA ALA A 337 -7.86 5.97 -26.50
C ALA A 337 -8.18 7.20 -27.36
N ASN A 338 -8.86 6.95 -28.48
CA ASN A 338 -9.27 7.96 -29.43
C ASN A 338 -10.75 7.73 -29.74
N TRP A 339 -11.56 8.72 -29.41
CA TRP A 339 -12.97 8.78 -29.75
C TRP A 339 -13.39 10.26 -29.85
N PRO A 340 -14.37 10.59 -30.71
CA PRO A 340 -14.99 11.91 -30.76
C PRO A 340 -15.62 12.28 -29.42
N HIS A 341 -15.26 13.43 -28.86
CA HIS A 341 -15.90 14.01 -27.68
C HIS A 341 -15.60 15.50 -27.61
N SER A 342 -16.42 16.24 -26.86
CA SER A 342 -16.23 17.67 -26.62
C SER A 342 -16.29 17.98 -25.12
N LYS A 343 -16.03 19.23 -24.73
CA LYS A 343 -16.24 19.63 -23.32
C LYS A 343 -17.71 19.66 -22.93
N LYS A 344 -18.62 19.80 -23.89
CA LYS A 344 -20.06 19.86 -23.65
C LYS A 344 -20.70 18.47 -23.62
N HIS A 345 -20.11 17.53 -24.36
CA HIS A 345 -20.58 16.17 -24.46
C HIS A 345 -19.39 15.22 -24.28
N CYS A 346 -19.22 14.78 -23.04
CA CYS A 346 -18.28 13.74 -22.66
C CYS A 346 -18.82 13.04 -21.40
N PRO A 347 -18.94 11.70 -21.37
CA PRO A 347 -18.15 10.73 -22.13
C PRO A 347 -18.47 10.54 -23.60
N ASN A 348 -19.63 11.05 -24.09
CA ASN A 348 -20.08 10.90 -25.47
C ASN A 348 -20.15 9.42 -25.86
N LEU A 349 -21.03 8.69 -25.19
CA LEU A 349 -21.29 7.28 -25.46
C LEU A 349 -22.27 7.12 -26.61
N VAL A 350 -23.21 8.06 -26.75
CA VAL A 350 -24.23 8.10 -27.79
C VAL A 350 -24.25 9.49 -28.41
N ALA A 351 -24.11 9.58 -29.72
CA ALA A 351 -24.14 10.86 -30.42
C ALA A 351 -25.50 11.55 -30.29
N ASN A 352 -25.50 12.88 -30.20
CA ASN A 352 -26.72 13.69 -30.23
C ASN A 352 -26.55 14.98 -31.05
N ASP A 353 -27.42 15.97 -30.85
CA ASP A 353 -27.43 17.22 -31.61
C ASP A 353 -26.15 18.08 -31.42
N GLU A 354 -25.27 17.75 -30.46
CA GLU A 354 -23.94 18.37 -30.33
C GLU A 354 -22.85 17.65 -31.15
N ASP A 355 -23.17 16.54 -31.82
CA ASP A 355 -22.25 15.67 -32.56
C ASP A 355 -22.54 15.64 -34.07
N ASP A 356 -22.26 16.75 -34.77
CA ASP A 356 -22.55 16.99 -36.20
C ASP A 356 -22.10 15.89 -37.20
N TYR A 357 -21.23 14.96 -36.78
CA TYR A 357 -20.63 13.92 -37.63
C TYR A 357 -21.29 12.55 -37.49
N PHE A 358 -22.26 12.39 -36.59
CA PHE A 358 -22.86 11.10 -36.26
C PHE A 358 -24.39 11.18 -36.34
N ASP A 359 -25.02 10.05 -36.68
CA ASP A 359 -26.47 9.95 -36.59
C ASP A 359 -26.89 10.02 -35.11
N ASN A 360 -27.84 10.90 -34.79
CA ASN A 360 -28.36 11.03 -33.43
C ASN A 360 -28.87 9.67 -32.91
N GLY A 361 -28.42 9.29 -31.71
CA GLY A 361 -28.71 7.99 -31.08
C GLY A 361 -27.71 6.88 -31.41
N SER A 362 -26.70 7.12 -32.26
CA SER A 362 -25.69 6.11 -32.59
C SER A 362 -24.58 6.00 -31.53
N PRO A 363 -24.11 4.79 -31.18
CA PRO A 363 -22.97 4.64 -30.27
C PRO A 363 -21.67 5.23 -30.86
N VAL A 364 -20.89 5.90 -30.02
CA VAL A 364 -19.63 6.54 -30.44
C VAL A 364 -18.45 5.58 -30.25
N ALA A 365 -17.91 5.11 -31.37
CA ALA A 365 -16.82 4.13 -31.39
C ALA A 365 -15.51 4.64 -30.76
N VAL A 366 -14.79 3.73 -30.10
CA VAL A 366 -13.50 4.01 -29.44
C VAL A 366 -12.40 3.14 -30.02
N ASN A 367 -11.29 3.78 -30.41
CA ASN A 367 -10.08 3.10 -30.86
C ASN A 367 -8.99 3.23 -29.80
N ILE A 368 -8.36 2.12 -29.39
CA ILE A 368 -7.26 2.16 -28.41
C ILE A 368 -5.98 1.66 -29.05
N ARG A 369 -4.97 2.53 -29.10
CA ARG A 369 -3.64 2.22 -29.64
C ARG A 369 -2.68 1.84 -28.52
N TYR A 370 -2.71 0.58 -28.09
CA TYR A 370 -1.77 0.10 -27.06
C TYR A 370 -0.31 0.08 -27.55
N LYS A 371 -0.11 -0.16 -28.85
CA LYS A 371 1.19 -0.05 -29.57
C LYS A 371 0.95 0.52 -30.96
N LYS A 372 2.00 0.98 -31.63
CA LYS A 372 1.92 1.60 -32.95
C LYS A 372 1.16 0.73 -33.95
N GLU A 373 1.40 -0.58 -33.93
CA GLU A 373 0.81 -1.57 -34.85
C GLU A 373 -0.47 -2.24 -34.32
N ASN A 374 -0.79 -2.08 -33.02
CA ASN A 374 -1.90 -2.78 -32.39
C ASN A 374 -2.95 -1.79 -31.91
N VAL A 375 -3.99 -1.62 -32.73
CA VAL A 375 -5.19 -0.85 -32.41
C VAL A 375 -6.33 -1.84 -32.14
N THR A 376 -7.02 -1.66 -31.01
CA THR A 376 -8.28 -2.38 -30.73
C THR A 376 -9.46 -1.46 -30.97
N HIS A 377 -10.51 -1.99 -31.56
CA HIS A 377 -11.74 -1.26 -31.91
C HIS A 377 -12.87 -1.69 -30.97
N HIS A 378 -13.60 -0.72 -30.44
CA HIS A 378 -14.70 -0.91 -29.49
C HIS A 378 -15.88 -0.04 -29.90
N SER A 379 -17.09 -0.49 -29.63
CA SER A 379 -18.33 0.21 -29.99
C SER A 379 -18.59 1.47 -29.15
N SER A 380 -18.09 1.53 -27.92
CA SER A 380 -18.10 2.71 -27.04
C SER A 380 -17.14 2.56 -25.86
N LEU A 381 -17.00 3.58 -25.00
CA LEU A 381 -16.20 3.45 -23.77
C LEU A 381 -16.74 2.35 -22.82
N VAL A 382 -18.05 2.08 -22.86
CA VAL A 382 -18.67 0.98 -22.10
C VAL A 382 -18.12 -0.37 -22.57
N ASP A 383 -18.04 -0.59 -23.88
CA ASP A 383 -17.49 -1.80 -24.48
C ASP A 383 -16.00 -1.97 -24.16
N VAL A 384 -15.24 -0.88 -24.14
CA VAL A 384 -13.85 -0.90 -23.68
C VAL A 384 -13.76 -1.43 -22.24
N TRP A 385 -14.55 -0.87 -21.32
CA TRP A 385 -14.52 -1.26 -19.91
C TRP A 385 -14.93 -2.73 -19.74
N ASN A 386 -16.05 -3.12 -20.34
CA ASN A 386 -16.56 -4.49 -20.30
C ASN A 386 -15.52 -5.50 -20.83
N SER A 387 -15.05 -5.30 -22.06
CA SER A 387 -14.13 -6.21 -22.73
C SER A 387 -12.82 -6.36 -21.96
N TYR A 388 -12.25 -5.26 -21.45
CA TYR A 388 -11.00 -5.29 -20.68
C TYR A 388 -11.12 -6.15 -19.42
N TYR A 389 -12.13 -5.89 -18.59
CA TYR A 389 -12.28 -6.60 -17.32
C TYR A 389 -12.77 -8.03 -17.51
N LEU A 390 -13.57 -8.33 -18.53
CA LEU A 390 -13.91 -9.71 -18.90
C LEU A 390 -12.66 -10.52 -19.26
N THR A 391 -11.65 -9.94 -19.93
CA THR A 391 -10.41 -10.67 -20.22
C THR A 391 -9.65 -11.07 -18.96
N TYR A 392 -9.59 -10.17 -17.96
CA TYR A 392 -8.98 -10.50 -16.68
C TYR A 392 -9.86 -11.48 -15.91
N LEU A 393 -11.18 -11.28 -15.82
CA LEU A 393 -12.07 -12.19 -15.07
C LEU A 393 -12.04 -13.63 -15.60
N LYS A 394 -11.83 -13.83 -16.90
CA LYS A 394 -11.72 -15.14 -17.54
C LYS A 394 -10.29 -15.71 -17.59
N ALA A 395 -9.29 -14.99 -17.10
CA ALA A 395 -7.91 -15.46 -17.14
C ALA A 395 -7.71 -16.71 -16.28
N ASP A 396 -6.86 -17.63 -16.76
CA ASP A 396 -6.55 -18.93 -16.13
C ASP A 396 -5.38 -18.87 -15.13
N PHE A 397 -4.71 -17.73 -15.06
CA PHE A 397 -3.58 -17.49 -14.19
C PHE A 397 -3.97 -16.74 -12.90
N PRO A 398 -3.20 -16.95 -11.81
CA PRO A 398 -3.42 -16.25 -10.54
C PRO A 398 -3.29 -14.73 -10.69
N ARG A 399 -4.21 -14.00 -10.06
CA ARG A 399 -4.28 -12.53 -10.09
C ARG A 399 -5.16 -12.04 -8.96
N LEU A 400 -5.06 -10.75 -8.66
CA LEU A 400 -6.10 -10.05 -7.90
C LEU A 400 -6.80 -9.02 -8.78
N ILE A 401 -8.08 -8.77 -8.56
CA ILE A 401 -8.78 -7.60 -9.07
C ILE A 401 -9.20 -6.75 -7.88
N VAL A 402 -8.75 -5.49 -7.86
CA VAL A 402 -8.85 -4.57 -6.72
C VAL A 402 -9.48 -3.27 -7.17
N ARG A 403 -10.48 -2.79 -6.43
CA ARG A 403 -11.12 -1.51 -6.71
C ARG A 403 -10.24 -0.33 -6.32
N PHE A 404 -10.24 0.69 -7.14
CA PHE A 404 -9.53 1.95 -6.89
C PHE A 404 -10.04 2.60 -5.59
N GLU A 405 -11.34 2.53 -5.34
CA GLU A 405 -12.01 3.12 -4.19
C GLU A 405 -11.60 2.42 -2.88
N ASP A 406 -11.40 1.10 -2.90
CA ASP A 406 -10.89 0.36 -1.75
C ASP A 406 -9.44 0.74 -1.43
N VAL A 407 -8.61 0.95 -2.46
CA VAL A 407 -7.22 1.42 -2.31
C VAL A 407 -7.17 2.85 -1.80
N LEU A 408 -8.15 3.67 -2.16
CA LEU A 408 -8.26 5.05 -1.71
C LEU A 408 -8.66 5.15 -0.24
N LEU A 409 -9.63 4.33 0.18
CA LEU A 409 -10.28 4.43 1.49
C LEU A 409 -9.67 3.51 2.55
N ARG A 410 -9.09 2.37 2.14
CA ARG A 410 -8.53 1.35 3.04
C ARG A 410 -7.18 0.82 2.51
N PRO A 411 -6.20 1.70 2.23
CA PRO A 411 -4.94 1.28 1.61
C PRO A 411 -4.17 0.26 2.45
N VAL A 412 -4.19 0.37 3.78
CA VAL A 412 -3.47 -0.58 4.67
C VAL A 412 -4.04 -1.99 4.54
N GLU A 413 -5.37 -2.13 4.64
CA GLU A 413 -6.06 -3.42 4.50
C GLU A 413 -5.83 -4.03 3.12
N VAL A 414 -5.99 -3.22 2.06
CA VAL A 414 -5.82 -3.70 0.68
C VAL A 414 -4.40 -4.17 0.43
N ILE A 415 -3.40 -3.36 0.78
CA ILE A 415 -2.00 -3.67 0.50
C ILE A 415 -1.53 -4.84 1.36
N GLY A 416 -1.99 -4.95 2.61
CA GLY A 416 -1.74 -6.12 3.46
C GLY A 416 -2.20 -7.41 2.79
N LYS A 417 -3.46 -7.47 2.35
CA LYS A 417 -4.02 -8.64 1.65
C LYS A 417 -3.30 -8.94 0.34
N VAL A 418 -2.93 -7.93 -0.43
CA VAL A 418 -2.16 -8.10 -1.68
C VAL A 418 -0.77 -8.68 -1.40
N CYS A 419 -0.06 -8.17 -0.40
CA CYS A 419 1.26 -8.67 -0.01
C CYS A 419 1.20 -10.12 0.43
N GLU A 420 0.32 -10.43 1.38
CA GLU A 420 0.13 -11.78 1.92
C GLU A 420 -0.21 -12.76 0.79
N CYS A 421 -1.14 -12.38 -0.08
CA CYS A 421 -1.56 -13.21 -1.21
C CYS A 421 -0.38 -13.60 -2.14
N ALA A 422 0.57 -12.68 -2.33
CA ALA A 422 1.75 -12.92 -3.15
C ALA A 422 2.88 -13.68 -2.42
N GLY A 423 2.69 -14.09 -1.17
CA GLY A 423 3.72 -14.70 -0.31
C GLY A 423 4.71 -13.68 0.27
N GLY A 424 4.29 -12.41 0.33
CA GLY A 424 5.02 -11.31 0.93
C GLY A 424 4.47 -10.90 2.30
N GLU A 425 5.03 -9.81 2.81
CA GLU A 425 4.59 -9.17 4.06
C GLU A 425 4.61 -7.65 3.91
N LEU A 426 3.84 -6.98 4.76
CA LEU A 426 3.98 -5.53 4.92
C LEU A 426 5.34 -5.21 5.51
N LEU A 427 5.95 -4.12 5.03
CA LEU A 427 7.17 -3.59 5.62
C LEU A 427 6.91 -3.14 7.06
N LYS A 428 7.85 -3.44 7.96
CA LYS A 428 7.78 -3.02 9.36
C LYS A 428 7.84 -1.48 9.47
N GLY A 429 7.04 -0.94 10.39
CA GLY A 429 6.93 0.50 10.66
C GLY A 429 5.67 1.12 10.04
N ASP A 430 5.61 2.45 10.05
CA ASP A 430 4.40 3.16 9.60
C ASP A 430 4.15 2.98 8.11
N PHE A 431 2.89 2.71 7.77
CA PHE A 431 2.42 2.69 6.39
C PHE A 431 2.69 4.04 5.71
N LYS A 432 3.36 3.99 4.56
CA LYS A 432 3.71 5.14 3.73
C LYS A 432 2.58 5.44 2.77
N TYR A 433 1.74 6.40 3.16
CA TYR A 433 0.66 6.93 2.35
C TYR A 433 1.18 7.77 1.18
N VAL A 434 0.34 7.93 0.16
CA VAL A 434 0.59 8.77 -1.02
C VAL A 434 -0.44 9.90 -0.98
N SER A 435 -0.08 11.00 -0.33
CA SER A 435 -0.93 12.19 -0.18
C SER A 435 -0.96 13.04 -1.45
N ASP A 436 0.20 13.17 -2.09
CA ASP A 436 0.39 13.96 -3.31
C ASP A 436 -0.09 13.20 -4.56
N SER A 437 -0.13 13.90 -5.69
CA SER A 437 -0.35 13.28 -6.99
C SER A 437 0.60 12.09 -7.19
N ALA A 438 0.04 10.89 -7.38
CA ALA A 438 0.82 9.68 -7.68
C ALA A 438 1.60 9.76 -9.01
N LYS A 439 1.37 10.81 -9.81
CA LYS A 439 2.09 11.10 -11.06
C LYS A 439 3.20 12.14 -10.90
N GLY A 440 3.40 12.68 -9.70
CA GLY A 440 4.34 13.77 -9.43
C GLY A 440 3.76 15.14 -9.79
N THR A 441 4.58 16.19 -9.61
CA THR A 441 4.22 17.60 -9.78
C THR A 441 4.70 18.22 -11.09
N THR A 442 5.42 17.46 -11.94
CA THR A 442 6.01 17.95 -13.19
C THR A 442 5.38 17.28 -14.42
N GLY A 443 5.39 17.99 -15.57
CA GLY A 443 4.95 17.46 -16.86
C GLY A 443 3.46 17.63 -17.18
N ALA A 444 2.95 16.80 -18.10
CA ALA A 444 1.57 16.83 -18.63
C ALA A 444 0.46 16.47 -17.61
N HIS A 445 0.78 16.50 -16.32
CA HIS A 445 -0.07 16.03 -15.23
C HIS A 445 -0.16 17.03 -14.07
N LYS A 446 0.06 18.33 -14.33
CA LYS A 446 -0.05 19.39 -13.29
C LYS A 446 -1.43 19.42 -12.59
N ASP A 447 -2.46 18.89 -13.24
CA ASP A 447 -3.84 18.85 -12.72
C ASP A 447 -4.22 17.48 -12.12
N ALA A 448 -3.24 16.61 -11.87
CA ALA A 448 -3.51 15.33 -11.24
C ALA A 448 -3.97 15.53 -9.79
N SER A 449 -5.18 15.02 -9.49
CA SER A 449 -5.79 15.10 -8.17
C SER A 449 -4.91 14.41 -7.11
N GLY A 450 -4.53 15.15 -6.06
CA GLY A 450 -4.00 14.57 -4.83
C GLY A 450 -5.07 13.77 -4.07
N LEU A 451 -4.69 13.17 -2.93
CA LEU A 451 -5.60 12.30 -2.17
C LEU A 451 -6.90 12.99 -1.76
N THR A 452 -6.82 14.24 -1.27
CA THR A 452 -8.00 15.01 -0.83
C THR A 452 -9.01 15.19 -1.96
N GLU A 453 -8.57 15.64 -3.13
CA GLU A 453 -9.42 15.84 -4.29
C GLU A 453 -9.99 14.51 -4.80
N ALA A 454 -9.20 13.43 -4.75
CA ALA A 454 -9.68 12.10 -5.10
C ALA A 454 -10.77 11.63 -4.12
N ILE A 455 -10.59 11.80 -2.81
CA ILE A 455 -11.60 11.44 -1.82
C ILE A 455 -12.88 12.24 -2.05
N ILE A 456 -12.80 13.57 -2.13
CA ILE A 456 -13.97 14.45 -2.37
C ILE A 456 -14.73 14.01 -3.61
N ARG A 457 -14.01 13.75 -4.71
CA ARG A 457 -14.62 13.42 -6.00
C ARG A 457 -15.24 12.03 -6.02
N TYR A 458 -14.50 11.01 -5.60
CA TYR A 458 -14.89 9.61 -5.84
C TYR A 458 -15.76 9.04 -4.73
N THR A 459 -15.89 9.72 -3.59
CA THR A 459 -16.80 9.29 -2.52
C THR A 459 -18.21 9.87 -2.65
N ASN A 460 -18.36 10.94 -3.42
CA ASN A 460 -19.65 11.60 -3.61
C ASN A 460 -20.46 10.89 -4.72
N SER A 461 -21.58 10.30 -4.33
CA SER A 461 -22.42 9.50 -5.21
C SER A 461 -23.11 10.33 -6.30
N SER A 462 -23.49 11.58 -6.01
CA SER A 462 -24.07 12.49 -6.99
C SER A 462 -23.06 12.83 -8.09
N LYS A 463 -21.80 13.11 -7.70
CA LYS A 463 -20.70 13.43 -8.63
C LYS A 463 -20.33 12.29 -9.58
N ARG A 464 -20.86 11.08 -9.34
CA ARG A 464 -20.53 9.88 -10.10
C ARG A 464 -21.00 9.93 -11.56
N ILE A 465 -22.14 10.57 -11.78
CA ILE A 465 -22.83 10.65 -13.08
C ILE A 465 -23.03 12.09 -13.56
N ASP A 466 -22.48 13.08 -12.86
CA ASP A 466 -22.68 14.51 -13.15
C ASP A 466 -22.24 14.92 -14.57
N ASP A 467 -21.29 14.22 -15.17
CA ASP A 467 -20.81 14.52 -16.52
C ASP A 467 -21.66 13.84 -17.63
N PHE A 468 -22.60 12.96 -17.26
CA PHE A 468 -23.40 12.21 -18.23
C PHE A 468 -24.63 13.01 -18.65
N GLN A 469 -24.86 13.05 -19.97
CA GLN A 469 -26.18 13.42 -20.50
C GLN A 469 -27.16 12.24 -20.33
N GLU A 470 -28.45 12.50 -20.49
CA GLU A 470 -29.49 11.50 -20.21
C GLU A 470 -29.35 10.26 -21.12
N GLU A 471 -29.06 10.47 -22.40
CA GLU A 471 -28.86 9.41 -23.40
C GLU A 471 -27.60 8.60 -23.09
N ASP A 472 -26.52 9.26 -22.70
CA ASP A 472 -25.26 8.63 -22.27
C ASP A 472 -25.48 7.75 -21.04
N LEU A 473 -26.18 8.27 -20.03
CA LEU A 473 -26.46 7.53 -18.79
C LEU A 473 -27.36 6.32 -19.06
N SER A 474 -28.43 6.51 -19.84
CA SER A 474 -29.33 5.45 -20.26
C SER A 474 -28.58 4.35 -21.03
N TYR A 475 -27.72 4.76 -21.96
CA TYR A 475 -26.87 3.82 -22.70
C TYR A 475 -25.90 3.07 -21.79
N ALA A 476 -25.23 3.76 -20.86
CA ALA A 476 -24.31 3.14 -19.93
C ALA A 476 -25.02 2.09 -19.05
N ILE A 477 -26.17 2.43 -18.45
CA ILE A 477 -26.95 1.51 -17.62
C ILE A 477 -27.38 0.28 -18.42
N LYS A 478 -27.79 0.46 -19.68
CA LYS A 478 -28.25 -0.63 -20.55
C LYS A 478 -27.12 -1.56 -21.01
N ASN A 479 -25.92 -1.01 -21.25
CA ASN A 479 -24.85 -1.73 -21.95
C ASN A 479 -23.67 -2.14 -21.06
N LEU A 480 -23.57 -1.63 -19.82
CA LEU A 480 -22.59 -2.15 -18.86
C LEU A 480 -22.92 -3.62 -18.55
N ASP A 481 -21.89 -4.46 -18.51
CA ASP A 481 -22.06 -5.88 -18.23
C ASP A 481 -22.58 -6.06 -16.79
N ALA A 482 -23.83 -6.51 -16.65
CA ALA A 482 -24.48 -6.65 -15.35
C ALA A 482 -23.70 -7.60 -14.42
N GLY A 483 -23.05 -8.62 -14.97
CA GLY A 483 -22.21 -9.55 -14.21
C GLY A 483 -20.98 -8.84 -13.63
N LEU A 484 -20.30 -7.98 -14.40
CA LEU A 484 -19.19 -7.17 -13.89
C LEU A 484 -19.64 -6.12 -12.87
N ILE A 485 -20.78 -5.46 -13.09
CA ILE A 485 -21.34 -4.48 -12.15
C ILE A 485 -21.64 -5.14 -10.80
N ASP A 486 -22.28 -6.31 -10.82
CA ASP A 486 -22.55 -7.09 -9.62
C ASP A 486 -21.25 -7.56 -8.96
N THR A 487 -20.35 -8.17 -9.76
CA THR A 487 -19.06 -8.71 -9.31
C THR A 487 -18.18 -7.66 -8.62
N PHE A 488 -18.17 -6.41 -9.10
CA PHE A 488 -17.38 -5.32 -8.53
C PHE A 488 -18.17 -4.39 -7.59
N HIS A 489 -19.47 -4.65 -7.40
CA HIS A 489 -20.36 -3.84 -6.57
C HIS A 489 -20.40 -2.36 -6.99
N TYR A 490 -20.57 -2.08 -8.30
CA TYR A 490 -20.68 -0.72 -8.84
C TYR A 490 -22.13 -0.37 -9.23
N PHE A 491 -23.09 -0.67 -8.36
CA PHE A 491 -24.50 -0.42 -8.63
C PHE A 491 -24.82 1.08 -8.71
N VAL A 492 -25.64 1.49 -9.68
CA VAL A 492 -26.28 2.81 -9.67
C VAL A 492 -27.58 2.70 -8.91
N LYS A 493 -27.83 3.61 -7.97
CA LYS A 493 -29.16 3.72 -7.35
C LYS A 493 -30.12 4.20 -8.43
N ASN A 494 -31.09 3.37 -8.79
CA ASN A 494 -32.23 3.83 -9.58
C ASN A 494 -32.99 4.84 -8.72
N ASN A 495 -33.03 6.10 -9.16
CA ASN A 495 -33.80 7.15 -8.50
C ASN A 495 -35.31 6.92 -8.66
#